data_AF-A0A164CIB0-F1
#
_entry.id   AF-A0A164CIB0-F1
#
_cell.length_a   1.000
_cell.length_b   1.000
_cell.length_c   1.000
_cell.angle_alpha   90.00
_cell.angle_beta   90.00
_cell.angle_gamma   90.00
#
_symmetry.space_group_name_H-M   'P 1'
#
loop_
_entity.id
_entity.type
_entity.pdbx_description
1 polymer ?
#
loop_
_entity_poly.entity_id
_entity_poly.type
_entity_poly.pdbx_seq_one_letter_code
_entity_poly.pdbx_strand_id
1 'polypeptide(L)'
;MIECVYRNNTNKMVIVKCIGESHFYLEKVVMPKEMFWFEAPQEARLELWLMSPQGQMLDVRAYAADYAMDNDQVPESAMAS
;
A
#
# COMPACT_ATOMS: atom_id res chain seq x y z
N MET A 1 12.07 0.97 8.07
CA MET A 1 10.88 0.36 7.44
C MET A 1 9.69 0.77 8.29
N ILE A 2 8.58 1.11 7.65
CA ILE A 2 7.31 1.49 8.27
C ILE A 2 6.22 0.51 7.84
N GLU A 3 5.27 0.24 8.72
CA GLU A 3 4.08 -0.53 8.40
C GLU A 3 3.12 0.32 7.58
N CYS A 4 2.69 -0.18 6.43
CA CYS A 4 1.81 0.49 5.51
C CYS A 4 0.56 -0.36 5.24
N VAL A 5 -0.56 0.30 4.95
CA VAL A 5 -1.80 -0.37 4.55
C VAL A 5 -2.38 0.28 3.29
N TYR A 6 -2.67 -0.55 2.29
CA TYR A 6 -3.43 -0.16 1.12
C TYR A 6 -4.71 -1.00 1.01
N ARG A 7 -5.86 -0.33 0.85
CA ARG A 7 -7.14 -1.00 0.58
C ARG A 7 -7.59 -0.73 -0.85
N ASN A 8 -7.76 -1.79 -1.64
CA ASN A 8 -8.31 -1.64 -2.98
C ASN A 8 -9.84 -1.45 -2.90
N ASN A 9 -10.28 -0.19 -2.85
CA ASN A 9 -11.70 0.14 -2.82
C ASN A 9 -12.39 0.04 -4.20
N THR A 10 -11.65 -0.27 -5.26
CA THR A 10 -12.19 -0.40 -6.62
C THR A 10 -12.85 -1.78 -6.85
N ASN A 11 -13.45 -1.95 -8.02
CA ASN A 11 -13.94 -3.24 -8.52
C ASN A 11 -12.98 -3.92 -9.51
N LYS A 12 -11.75 -3.40 -9.64
CA LYS A 12 -10.71 -3.89 -10.56
C LYS A 12 -9.48 -4.34 -9.78
N MET A 13 -8.63 -5.14 -10.42
CA MET A 13 -7.30 -5.44 -9.87
C MET A 13 -6.43 -4.19 -9.93
N VAL A 14 -5.65 -3.97 -8.86
CA VAL A 14 -4.65 -2.91 -8.75
C VAL A 14 -3.30 -3.58 -8.53
N ILE A 15 -2.26 -3.13 -9.23
CA ILE A 15 -0.89 -3.53 -8.92
C ILE A 15 -0.28 -2.43 -8.07
N VAL A 16 0.11 -2.80 -6.85
CA VAL A 16 0.84 -1.95 -5.92
C VAL A 16 2.32 -2.21 -6.13
N LYS A 17 3.09 -1.17 -6.43
CA LYS A 17 4.56 -1.21 -6.50
C LYS A 17 5.14 -0.27 -5.47
N CYS A 18 6.12 -0.73 -4.70
CA CYS A 18 6.88 0.10 -3.78
C CYS A 18 8.36 0.01 -4.15
N ILE A 19 8.97 1.16 -4.46
CA ILE A 19 10.33 1.27 -4.97
C ILE A 19 11.10 2.20 -4.04
N GLY A 20 12.06 1.65 -3.31
CA GLY A 20 12.86 2.39 -2.33
C GLY A 20 14.35 2.39 -2.67
N GLU A 21 15.14 3.02 -1.81
CA GLU A 21 16.60 2.98 -1.88
C GLU A 21 17.15 1.56 -1.60
N SER A 22 18.47 1.39 -1.73
CA SER A 22 19.16 0.12 -1.43
C SER A 22 18.57 -1.11 -2.14
N HIS A 23 18.08 -0.93 -3.37
CA HIS A 23 17.45 -1.98 -4.18
C HIS A 23 16.16 -2.56 -3.59
N PHE A 24 15.46 -1.81 -2.73
CA PHE A 24 14.15 -2.23 -2.24
C PHE A 24 13.10 -2.20 -3.36
N TYR A 25 12.47 -3.35 -3.60
CA TYR A 25 11.36 -3.47 -4.53
C TYR A 25 10.31 -4.43 -3.98
N LEU A 26 9.07 -3.96 -3.90
CA LEU A 26 7.90 -4.77 -3.57
C LEU A 26 6.85 -4.58 -4.65
N GLU A 27 6.25 -5.68 -5.11
CA GLU A 27 5.14 -5.64 -6.06
C GLU A 27 4.08 -6.67 -5.65
N LYS A 28 2.81 -6.26 -5.67
CA LYS A 28 1.68 -7.16 -5.44
C LYS A 28 0.46 -6.77 -6.25
N VAL A 29 -0.21 -7.77 -6.80
CA VAL A 29 -1.60 -7.66 -7.27
C VAL A 29 -2.53 -7.67 -6.05
N VAL A 30 -3.32 -6.62 -5.92
CA VAL A 30 -4.35 -6.44 -4.89
C VAL A 30 -5.72 -6.56 -5.55
N MET A 31 -6.44 -7.60 -5.18
CA MET A 31 -7.76 -7.95 -5.70
C MET A 31 -8.82 -6.91 -5.30
N PRO A 32 -9.96 -6.83 -6.00
CA PRO A 32 -11.07 -5.96 -5.58
C PRO A 32 -11.44 -6.20 -4.11
N LYS A 33 -11.52 -5.11 -3.33
CA LYS A 33 -11.86 -5.11 -1.90
C LYS A 33 -10.84 -5.76 -0.96
N GLU A 34 -9.70 -6.23 -1.46
CA GLU A 34 -8.60 -6.75 -0.65
C GLU A 34 -7.90 -5.60 0.11
N MET A 35 -7.45 -5.91 1.33
CA MET A 35 -6.52 -5.09 2.09
C MET A 35 -5.13 -5.70 1.98
N PHE A 36 -4.14 -4.87 1.68
CA PHE A 36 -2.75 -5.26 1.57
C PHE A 36 -1.93 -4.52 2.63
N TRP A 37 -1.33 -5.32 3.51
CA TRP A 37 -0.45 -4.90 4.59
C TRP A 37 0.98 -5.20 4.18
N PHE A 38 1.87 -4.22 4.29
CA PHE A 38 3.26 -4.35 3.86
C PHE A 38 4.19 -3.43 4.62
N GLU A 39 5.46 -3.81 4.68
CA GLU A 39 6.53 -2.95 5.18
C GLU A 39 7.29 -2.33 4.01
N ALA A 40 7.67 -1.06 4.14
CA ALA A 40 8.50 -0.37 3.16
C ALA A 40 9.41 0.68 3.82
N PRO A 41 10.51 1.09 3.17
CA PRO A 41 11.23 2.31 3.54
C PRO A 41 10.31 3.53 3.48
N GLN A 42 10.47 4.50 4.37
CA GLN A 42 9.55 5.63 4.50
C GLN A 42 9.53 6.50 3.23
N GLU A 43 10.71 6.70 2.66
CA GLU A 43 11.00 7.42 1.43
C GLU A 43 10.70 6.62 0.16
N ALA A 44 10.28 5.36 0.29
CA ALA A 44 9.98 4.53 -0.88
C ALA A 44 8.77 5.10 -1.65
N ARG A 45 8.92 5.16 -2.96
CA ARG A 45 7.87 5.60 -3.88
C ARG A 45 6.84 4.49 -4.02
N LEU A 46 5.58 4.81 -3.78
CA LEU A 46 4.44 3.94 -4.03
C LEU A 46 3.80 4.29 -5.38
N GLU A 47 3.50 3.28 -6.18
CA GLU A 47 2.72 3.41 -7.40
C GLU A 47 1.54 2.44 -7.40
N LEU A 48 0.35 2.95 -7.74
CA LEU A 48 -0.85 2.15 -7.95
C LEU A 48 -1.18 2.12 -9.43
N TRP A 49 -1.16 0.92 -10.00
CA TRP A 49 -1.41 0.70 -11.42
C TRP A 49 -2.74 -0.02 -11.61
N LEU A 50 -3.64 0.59 -12.37
CA LEU A 50 -4.92 0.00 -12.72
C LEU A 50 -4.79 -0.90 -13.95
N MET A 51 -5.45 -2.05 -13.88
CA MET A 51 -5.65 -2.88 -15.06
C MET A 51 -6.75 -2.28 -15.94
N SER A 52 -6.40 -1.97 -17.18
CA SER A 52 -7.32 -1.49 -18.22
C SER A 52 -7.29 -2.42 -19.44
N PRO A 53 -8.31 -2.37 -20.32
CA PRO A 53 -8.29 -3.10 -21.57
C PRO A 53 -7.09 -2.75 -22.48
N GLN A 54 -6.53 -1.55 -22.33
CA GLN A 54 -5.36 -1.08 -23.07
C GLN A 54 -4.02 -1.44 -22.39
N GLY A 55 -4.05 -2.16 -21.26
CA GLY A 55 -2.87 -2.51 -20.48
C GLY A 55 -2.87 -1.89 -19.08
N GLN A 56 -1.68 -1.74 -18.50
CA GLN A 56 -1.50 -1.14 -17.18
C GLN A 56 -1.41 0.38 -17.28
N MET A 57 -2.18 1.08 -16.46
CA MET A 57 -2.18 2.54 -16.39
C MET A 57 -1.79 2.97 -14.97
N LEU A 58 -0.79 3.85 -14.84
CA LEU A 58 -0.45 4.45 -13.57
C LEU A 58 -1.58 5.40 -13.15
N ASP A 59 -2.18 5.12 -12.00
CA ASP A 59 -3.30 5.90 -11.47
C ASP A 59 -2.82 6.84 -10.35
N VAL A 60 -2.00 6.32 -9.44
CA VAL A 60 -1.48 7.08 -8.30
C VAL A 60 0.02 6.92 -8.21
N ARG A 61 0.71 8.03 -7.93
CA ARG A 61 2.10 8.05 -7.46
C ARG A 61 2.14 8.80 -6.12
N ALA A 62 2.70 8.17 -5.11
CA ALA A 62 2.76 8.65 -3.72
C ALA A 62 4.04 8.15 -3.04
N TYR A 63 4.18 8.37 -1.74
CA TYR A 63 5.20 7.75 -0.90
C TYR A 63 4.59 6.70 0.03
N ALA A 64 5.39 5.72 0.46
CA ALA A 64 4.96 4.74 1.46
C ALA A 64 4.50 5.41 2.76
N ALA A 65 5.13 6.52 3.14
CA ALA A 65 4.74 7.33 4.29
C ALA A 65 3.27 7.81 4.26
N ASP A 66 2.70 8.05 3.07
CA ASP A 66 1.30 8.48 2.92
C ASP A 66 0.31 7.36 3.26
N TYR A 67 0.79 6.12 3.34
CA TYR A 67 0.03 4.90 3.65
C TYR A 67 0.47 4.27 4.97
N ALA A 68 1.28 4.98 5.76
CA ALA A 68 1.73 4.52 7.06
C ALA A 68 0.52 4.21 7.95
N MET A 69 0.61 3.10 8.66
CA MET A 69 -0.30 2.82 9.74
C MET A 69 0.03 3.72 10.92
N ASP A 70 -0.94 4.53 11.31
CA ASP A 70 -0.82 5.29 12.54
C ASP A 70 -0.89 4.32 13.72
N ASN A 71 0.22 4.19 14.45
CA ASN A 71 0.31 3.28 15.60
C ASN A 71 -0.49 3.80 16.81
N ASP A 72 -1.07 5.01 16.72
CA ASP A 72 -1.84 5.69 17.77
C ASP A 72 -3.35 5.33 17.80
N GLN A 73 -3.74 4.22 17.16
CA GLN A 73 -5.13 3.72 17.15
C GLN A 73 -5.27 2.35 17.81
N VAL A 74 -4.53 2.07 18.89
CA VAL A 74 -4.97 1.08 19.88
C VAL A 74 -5.80 1.84 20.91
N PRO A 75 -7.15 1.82 20.86
CA PRO A 75 -7.94 2.37 21.94
C PRO A 75 -7.52 1.67 23.23
N GLU A 76 -7.14 2.44 24.25
CA GLU A 76 -6.73 1.99 25.59
C GLU A 76 -7.72 0.98 26.23
N SER A 77 -8.96 0.94 25.73
CA SER A 77 -9.98 -0.05 26.06
C SER A 77 -9.63 -1.50 25.70
N ALA A 78 -8.61 -1.77 24.87
CA ALA A 78 -8.21 -3.12 24.48
C ALA A 78 -7.15 -3.76 25.39
N MET A 79 -6.60 -3.02 26.37
CA MET A 79 -5.58 -3.50 27.32
C MET A 79 -6.15 -3.88 28.70
N ALA A 80 -7.48 -3.89 28.87
CA ALA A 80 -8.13 -4.37 30.08
C ALA A 80 -8.91 -5.67 29.79
N SER A 81 -8.27 -6.83 30.00
CA SER A 81 -8.93 -8.12 30.22
C SER A 81 -8.03 -9.02 31.05
#